data_AF-A0A0G1Y4A9-F1
#
_entry.id   AF-A0A0G1Y4A9-F1
#
_cell.length_a   1.000
_cell.length_b   1.000
_cell.length_c   1.000
_cell.angle_alpha   90.00
_cell.angle_beta   90.00
_cell.angle_gamma   90.00
#
_symmetry.space_group_name_H-M   'P 1'
#
loop_
_entity.id
_entity.type
_entity.pdbx_description
1 polymer ?
#
loop_
_entity_poly.entity_id
_entity_poly.type
_entity_poly.pdbx_seq_one_letter_code
_entity_poly.pdbx_strand_id
1 'polypeptide(L)'
;MPAGLGGAGWLAIVFETVMGTYLDPTTVGTVWVPILDESLTYNEDKYYSPQIRQSSIVMEQKQSYYHVAGDVRLEVDPTFLPYFLYCSRHTPDKAGDGTPYVYNFTPSDDAAAQIVAGSSGQKTASITIVRNDVGFGYAGCVLGGYTFAVEDGILICTMNVLGLSEETPADLGSPAWVAPNILGADSHSIYTDTAGVAPAFAGAVETNFNGFEFAVDFNAEAQNRIRADREASYISYGETVPTLTTELDFESKTEYDNFKNSAKKAVRFQSIGDGLAWGATQDAIRIDMFNMSYDEYSVNLGGMSDLVMAGVTMRALGIAAGVPYRITVKNTTDIAGAS
;
A
#
# COMPACT_ATOMS: atom_id res chain seq x y z
N MET A 1 -20.79 -10.16 10.62
CA MET A 1 -20.75 -9.30 9.42
C MET A 1 -19.38 -8.68 9.38
N PRO A 2 -18.75 -8.51 8.19
CA PRO A 2 -17.49 -7.79 8.09
C PRO A 2 -17.69 -6.33 8.50
N ALA A 3 -16.64 -5.70 9.00
CA ALA A 3 -16.59 -4.25 9.18
C ALA A 3 -16.16 -3.57 7.87
N GLY A 4 -16.41 -2.27 7.74
CA GLY A 4 -15.92 -1.47 6.62
C GLY A 4 -16.58 -1.70 5.24
N LEU A 5 -17.73 -2.38 5.13
CA LEU A 5 -18.42 -2.51 3.84
C LEU A 5 -19.07 -1.18 3.41
N GLY A 6 -18.36 -0.40 2.59
CA GLY A 6 -18.96 0.74 1.87
C GLY A 6 -19.80 0.26 0.70
N GLY A 7 -20.96 0.88 0.45
CA GLY A 7 -21.71 0.77 -0.82
C GLY A 7 -22.17 -0.62 -1.27
N ALA A 8 -22.34 -1.60 -0.37
CA ALA A 8 -22.80 -2.97 -0.66
C ALA A 8 -21.94 -3.75 -1.69
N GLY A 9 -20.65 -3.44 -1.79
CA GLY A 9 -19.72 -4.18 -2.65
C GLY A 9 -18.53 -4.75 -1.91
N TRP A 10 -17.84 -5.67 -2.57
CA TRP A 10 -16.70 -6.39 -2.01
C TRP A 10 -15.61 -6.58 -3.06
N LEU A 11 -14.40 -6.83 -2.60
CA LEU A 11 -13.25 -7.16 -3.43
C LEU A 11 -12.83 -8.61 -3.18
N ALA A 12 -12.53 -9.34 -4.24
CA ALA A 12 -11.82 -10.62 -4.17
C ALA A 12 -10.42 -10.46 -4.76
N ILE A 13 -9.42 -11.02 -4.10
CA ILE A 13 -8.03 -11.06 -4.56
C ILE A 13 -7.53 -12.50 -4.58
N VAL A 14 -6.86 -12.87 -5.68
CA VAL A 14 -6.22 -14.18 -5.83
C VAL A 14 -4.89 -14.01 -6.55
N PHE A 15 -3.85 -14.72 -6.12
CA PHE A 15 -2.56 -14.68 -6.79
C PHE A 15 -2.60 -15.42 -8.12
N GLU A 16 -2.08 -14.78 -9.15
CA GLU A 16 -1.98 -15.39 -10.46
C GLU A 16 -0.85 -16.41 -10.50
N THR A 17 -1.11 -17.54 -11.14
CA THR A 17 -0.04 -18.51 -11.45
C THR A 17 0.81 -18.02 -12.63
N VAL A 18 0.19 -17.30 -13.56
CA VAL A 18 0.81 -16.71 -14.74
C VAL A 18 0.33 -15.26 -14.84
N MET A 19 1.28 -14.33 -14.92
CA MET A 19 0.97 -12.90 -15.00
C MET A 19 -0.03 -12.59 -16.13
N GLY A 20 -1.08 -11.84 -15.79
CA GLY A 20 -2.13 -11.43 -16.73
C GLY A 20 -3.13 -12.53 -17.06
N THR A 21 -3.00 -13.73 -16.48
CA THR A 21 -4.01 -14.78 -16.62
C THR A 21 -5.01 -14.67 -15.49
N TYR A 22 -6.17 -14.10 -15.80
CA TYR A 22 -7.24 -13.88 -14.83
C TYR A 22 -7.75 -15.17 -14.19
N LEU A 23 -7.97 -15.12 -12.88
CA LEU A 23 -8.55 -16.17 -12.08
C LEU A 23 -9.86 -15.67 -11.44
N ASP A 24 -10.93 -16.44 -11.61
CA ASP A 24 -12.23 -16.11 -11.02
C ASP A 24 -12.20 -16.20 -9.48
N PRO A 25 -13.05 -15.43 -8.77
CA PRO A 25 -13.22 -15.48 -7.32
C PRO A 25 -13.47 -16.87 -6.72
N THR A 26 -13.95 -17.83 -7.51
CA THR A 26 -14.18 -19.21 -7.07
C THR A 26 -12.90 -20.06 -6.98
N THR A 27 -11.76 -19.51 -7.42
CA THR A 27 -10.46 -20.18 -7.40
C THR A 27 -9.99 -20.43 -5.96
N VAL A 28 -9.32 -21.56 -5.74
CA VAL A 28 -8.73 -21.87 -4.43
C VAL A 28 -7.62 -20.87 -4.12
N GLY A 29 -7.68 -20.25 -2.94
CA GLY A 29 -6.75 -19.19 -2.53
C GLY A 29 -7.31 -17.78 -2.65
N THR A 30 -8.56 -17.61 -3.13
CA THR A 30 -9.24 -16.32 -3.11
C THR A 30 -9.44 -15.82 -1.68
N VAL A 31 -9.11 -14.54 -1.48
CA VAL A 31 -9.40 -13.79 -0.26
C VAL A 31 -10.42 -12.71 -0.53
N TRP A 32 -11.41 -12.62 0.35
CA TRP A 32 -12.49 -11.65 0.28
C TRP A 32 -12.17 -10.48 1.21
N VAL A 33 -12.12 -9.28 0.64
CA VAL A 33 -11.69 -8.07 1.32
C VAL A 33 -12.86 -7.08 1.34
N PRO A 34 -13.29 -6.63 2.54
CA PRO A 34 -14.23 -5.52 2.62
C PRO A 34 -13.50 -4.23 2.21
N ILE A 35 -14.14 -3.43 1.36
CA ILE A 35 -13.59 -2.17 0.87
C ILE A 35 -14.53 -1.02 1.25
N LEU A 36 -13.93 0.11 1.61
CA LEU A 36 -14.65 1.35 1.88
C LEU A 36 -15.08 1.98 0.55
N ASP A 37 -14.13 2.14 -0.36
CA ASP A 37 -14.33 2.67 -1.70
C ASP A 37 -13.28 2.12 -2.68
N GLU A 38 -13.56 2.32 -3.96
CA GLU A 38 -12.64 2.01 -5.06
C GLU A 38 -12.89 2.94 -6.24
N SER A 39 -11.88 3.10 -7.10
CA SER A 39 -11.93 3.92 -8.31
C SER A 39 -11.26 3.26 -9.51
N LEU A 40 -11.27 1.93 -9.57
CA LEU A 40 -10.62 1.18 -10.65
C LEU A 40 -11.32 1.44 -11.98
N THR A 41 -10.55 1.84 -12.98
CA THR A 41 -11.06 2.27 -14.28
C THR A 41 -10.25 1.71 -15.44
N TYR A 42 -10.95 1.45 -16.54
CA TYR A 42 -10.38 1.20 -17.85
C TYR A 42 -9.84 2.51 -18.45
N ASN A 43 -8.52 2.59 -18.64
CA ASN A 43 -7.84 3.74 -19.23
C ASN A 43 -7.33 3.39 -20.63
N GLU A 44 -7.82 4.12 -21.64
CA GLU A 44 -7.45 3.92 -23.04
C GLU A 44 -7.04 5.23 -23.72
N ASP A 45 -5.85 5.22 -24.33
CA ASP A 45 -5.29 6.36 -25.05
C ASP A 45 -5.85 6.49 -26.46
N LYS A 46 -7.14 6.85 -26.58
CA LYS A 46 -7.82 6.96 -27.88
C LYS A 46 -7.11 7.93 -28.82
N TYR A 47 -6.86 7.48 -30.06
CA TYR A 47 -6.34 8.36 -31.10
C TYR A 47 -7.49 9.07 -31.82
N TYR A 48 -7.41 10.39 -31.85
CA TYR A 48 -8.37 11.26 -32.54
C TYR A 48 -7.71 11.90 -33.75
N SER A 49 -8.23 11.63 -34.95
CA SER A 49 -7.64 12.12 -36.20
C SER A 49 -8.32 13.41 -36.68
N PRO A 50 -7.60 14.54 -36.84
CA PRO A 50 -8.14 15.73 -37.50
C PRO A 50 -8.16 15.55 -39.03
N GLN A 51 -9.12 16.18 -39.71
CA GLN A 51 -9.21 16.15 -41.17
C GLN A 51 -8.18 17.06 -41.86
N ILE A 52 -7.75 16.68 -43.07
CA ILE A 52 -6.84 17.47 -43.93
C ILE A 52 -7.55 18.70 -44.56
N ARG A 53 -8.87 18.88 -44.42
CA ARG A 53 -9.62 19.98 -45.05
C ARG A 53 -10.50 20.74 -44.07
N GLN A 54 -10.05 21.94 -43.65
CA GLN A 54 -10.82 23.10 -43.13
C GLN A 54 -11.96 22.89 -42.11
N SER A 55 -12.18 21.69 -41.59
CA SER A 55 -13.15 21.37 -40.54
C SER A 55 -12.43 21.30 -39.19
N SER A 56 -12.99 21.97 -38.18
CA SER A 56 -12.43 22.05 -36.83
C SER A 56 -12.89 20.90 -35.92
N ILE A 57 -13.50 19.86 -36.48
CA ILE A 57 -14.20 18.80 -35.73
C ILE A 57 -13.52 17.45 -35.98
N VAL A 58 -13.36 16.66 -34.92
CA VAL A 58 -12.82 15.29 -34.96
C VAL A 58 -13.80 14.37 -35.70
N MET A 59 -13.30 13.65 -36.71
CA MET A 59 -14.15 12.81 -37.57
C MET A 59 -13.93 11.30 -37.37
N GLU A 60 -12.81 10.89 -36.76
CA GLU A 60 -12.49 9.49 -36.55
C GLU A 60 -11.83 9.28 -35.17
N GLN A 61 -12.24 8.20 -34.51
CA GLN A 61 -11.63 7.67 -33.30
C GLN A 61 -11.07 6.28 -33.61
N LYS A 62 -9.81 6.05 -33.25
CA LYS A 62 -9.21 4.71 -33.23
C LYS A 62 -8.96 4.28 -31.79
N GLN A 63 -9.28 3.02 -31.54
CA GLN A 63 -8.91 2.36 -30.30
C GLN A 63 -7.39 2.21 -30.22
N SER A 64 -6.83 2.30 -29.01
CA SER A 64 -5.40 2.25 -28.76
C SER A 64 -5.07 1.28 -27.64
N TYR A 65 -3.84 1.29 -27.14
CA TYR A 65 -3.47 0.53 -25.96
C TYR A 65 -4.28 0.98 -24.74
N TYR A 66 -4.50 0.05 -23.82
CA TYR A 66 -5.22 0.29 -22.60
C TYR A 66 -4.57 -0.41 -21.41
N HIS A 67 -4.94 0.03 -20.22
CA HIS A 67 -4.61 -0.60 -18.96
C HIS A 67 -5.70 -0.29 -17.93
N VAL A 68 -5.62 -0.92 -16.77
CA VAL A 68 -6.50 -0.64 -15.65
C VAL A 68 -5.71 0.14 -14.61
N ALA A 69 -6.30 1.20 -14.06
CA ALA A 69 -5.71 1.90 -12.93
C ALA A 69 -6.78 2.50 -12.02
N GLY A 70 -6.45 2.64 -10.75
CA GLY A 70 -7.27 3.30 -9.76
C GLY A 70 -6.87 2.91 -8.35
N ASP A 71 -7.58 3.48 -7.37
CA ASP A 71 -7.29 3.26 -5.97
C ASP A 71 -8.33 2.36 -5.31
N VAL A 72 -7.89 1.59 -4.31
CA VAL A 72 -8.74 0.79 -3.43
C VAL A 72 -8.47 1.22 -1.99
N ARG A 73 -9.51 1.62 -1.26
CA ARG A 73 -9.40 2.04 0.14
C ARG A 73 -10.06 1.02 1.07
N LEU A 74 -9.33 0.62 2.10
CA LEU A 74 -9.78 -0.37 3.07
C LEU A 74 -9.32 -0.07 4.50
N GLU A 75 -10.05 -0.64 5.46
CA GLU A 75 -9.61 -0.73 6.86
C GLU A 75 -8.54 -1.82 6.95
N VAL A 76 -7.40 -1.52 7.56
CA VAL A 76 -6.28 -2.45 7.58
C VAL A 76 -6.55 -3.63 8.51
N ASP A 77 -6.46 -4.84 7.96
CA ASP A 77 -6.51 -6.10 8.71
C ASP A 77 -5.26 -6.93 8.38
N PRO A 78 -4.56 -7.50 9.38
CA PRO A 78 -3.42 -8.38 9.18
C PRO A 78 -3.73 -9.63 8.33
N THR A 79 -5.00 -10.01 8.21
CA THR A 79 -5.47 -11.18 7.46
C THR A 79 -5.30 -11.02 5.96
N PHE A 80 -5.57 -9.83 5.42
CA PHE A 80 -5.55 -9.60 3.97
C PHE A 80 -4.49 -8.60 3.51
N LEU A 81 -4.00 -7.70 4.37
CA LEU A 81 -2.95 -6.74 3.99
C LEU A 81 -1.75 -7.40 3.29
N PRO A 82 -1.23 -8.54 3.77
CA PRO A 82 -0.12 -9.20 3.10
C PRO A 82 -0.37 -9.55 1.63
N TYR A 83 -1.59 -9.92 1.23
CA TYR A 83 -1.90 -10.29 -0.16
C TYR A 83 -1.64 -9.13 -1.12
N PHE A 84 -1.96 -7.91 -0.71
CA PHE A 84 -1.64 -6.70 -1.47
C PHE A 84 -0.14 -6.41 -1.46
N LEU A 85 0.54 -6.54 -0.31
CA LEU A 85 1.97 -6.30 -0.21
C LEU A 85 2.81 -7.30 -1.03
N TYR A 86 2.36 -8.56 -1.20
CA TYR A 86 2.96 -9.51 -2.13
C TYR A 86 2.87 -9.07 -3.60
N CYS A 87 1.88 -8.24 -3.93
CA CYS A 87 1.67 -7.70 -5.28
C CYS A 87 2.33 -6.35 -5.48
N SER A 88 3.27 -5.96 -4.63
CA SER A 88 3.97 -4.67 -4.68
C SER A 88 5.47 -4.87 -4.86
N ARG A 89 6.23 -3.78 -4.97
CA ARG A 89 7.69 -3.83 -5.16
C ARG A 89 8.50 -4.18 -3.89
N HIS A 90 8.06 -5.20 -3.15
CA HIS A 90 8.78 -5.73 -2.00
C HIS A 90 9.38 -7.10 -2.28
N THR A 91 10.42 -7.44 -1.56
CA THR A 91 10.88 -8.80 -1.35
C THR A 91 10.21 -9.31 -0.08
N PRO A 92 9.16 -10.14 -0.18
CA PRO A 92 8.52 -10.73 0.97
C PRO A 92 9.43 -11.82 1.57
N ASP A 93 9.51 -11.87 2.89
CA ASP A 93 10.20 -12.90 3.66
C ASP A 93 9.26 -13.41 4.76
N LYS A 94 8.93 -14.70 4.71
CA LYS A 94 8.14 -15.36 5.74
C LYS A 94 9.08 -15.96 6.78
N ALA A 95 9.00 -15.46 7.99
CA ALA A 95 9.75 -15.99 9.13
C ALA A 95 8.84 -16.85 10.02
N GLY A 96 9.32 -18.06 10.33
CA GLY A 96 8.66 -19.01 11.23
C GLY A 96 7.70 -19.98 10.54
N ASP A 97 7.58 -21.17 11.12
CA ASP A 97 6.79 -22.29 10.59
C ASP A 97 5.44 -22.48 11.32
N GLY A 98 4.98 -21.47 12.08
CA GLY A 98 3.76 -21.58 12.89
C GLY A 98 3.22 -20.25 13.37
N THR A 99 2.18 -20.29 14.20
CA THR A 99 1.48 -19.11 14.71
C THR A 99 2.29 -18.37 15.79
N PRO A 100 2.46 -17.03 15.68
CA PRO A 100 2.06 -16.19 14.55
C PRO A 100 3.02 -16.31 13.37
N TYR A 101 2.47 -16.38 12.16
CA TYR A 101 3.25 -16.24 10.93
C TYR A 101 3.71 -14.79 10.83
N VAL A 102 5.00 -14.59 10.56
CA VAL A 102 5.59 -13.25 10.47
C VAL A 102 6.04 -12.99 9.04
N TYR A 103 5.46 -11.97 8.41
CA TYR A 103 5.81 -11.56 7.06
C TYR A 103 6.56 -10.23 7.10
N ASN A 104 7.78 -10.21 6.56
CA ASN A 104 8.57 -9.02 6.38
C ASN A 104 8.53 -8.60 4.91
N PHE A 105 8.05 -7.39 4.66
CA PHE A 105 8.05 -6.78 3.34
C PHE A 105 9.13 -5.70 3.32
N THR A 106 10.21 -5.98 2.60
CA THR A 106 11.34 -5.08 2.44
C THR A 106 11.34 -4.56 1.00
N PRO A 107 11.42 -3.24 0.74
CA PRO A 107 11.45 -2.72 -0.62
C PRO A 107 12.63 -3.30 -1.40
N SER A 108 12.39 -3.68 -2.65
CA SER A 108 13.44 -4.17 -3.53
C SER A 108 14.26 -3.00 -4.09
N ASP A 109 15.58 -3.15 -4.12
CA ASP A 109 16.52 -2.24 -4.80
C ASP A 109 16.76 -2.61 -6.27
N ASP A 110 16.16 -3.71 -6.74
CA ASP A 110 16.27 -4.15 -8.11
C ASP A 110 15.40 -3.29 -9.03
N ALA A 111 16.06 -2.52 -9.90
CA ALA A 111 15.43 -1.70 -10.95
C ALA A 111 14.81 -2.54 -12.08
N ALA A 112 15.24 -3.80 -12.23
CA ALA A 112 14.85 -4.70 -13.29
C ALA A 112 13.91 -5.82 -12.83
N ALA A 113 13.50 -5.84 -11.56
CA ALA A 113 12.51 -6.78 -11.04
C ALA A 113 11.16 -6.54 -11.74
N GLN A 114 11.01 -7.16 -12.91
CA GLN A 114 9.73 -7.44 -13.52
C GLN A 114 8.96 -8.32 -12.54
N ILE A 115 7.66 -8.12 -12.42
CA ILE A 115 6.83 -9.01 -11.62
C ILE A 115 6.88 -10.39 -12.28
N VAL A 116 7.60 -11.34 -11.68
CA VAL A 116 7.71 -12.71 -12.17
C VAL A 116 6.84 -13.59 -11.29
N ALA A 117 5.78 -14.16 -11.86
CA ALA A 117 4.97 -15.15 -11.16
C ALA A 117 5.82 -16.39 -10.82
N GLY A 118 5.99 -16.72 -9.52
CA GLY A 118 6.71 -17.93 -9.09
C GLY A 118 7.37 -17.84 -7.71
N SER A 119 7.60 -19.01 -7.10
CA SER A 119 7.66 -19.32 -5.66
C SER A 119 8.86 -18.83 -4.84
N SER A 120 9.15 -17.52 -4.84
CA SER A 120 9.72 -16.81 -3.68
C SER A 120 9.79 -15.28 -3.87
N GLY A 121 9.04 -14.73 -4.84
CA GLY A 121 9.12 -13.32 -5.23
C GLY A 121 7.79 -12.57 -5.24
N GLN A 122 7.83 -11.39 -5.86
CA GLN A 122 6.70 -10.51 -6.17
C GLN A 122 5.68 -11.24 -7.04
N LYS A 123 4.39 -11.11 -6.74
CA LYS A 123 3.28 -11.77 -7.46
C LYS A 123 2.44 -10.74 -8.21
N THR A 124 1.69 -11.19 -9.20
CA THR A 124 0.52 -10.45 -9.70
C THR A 124 -0.75 -11.06 -9.11
N ALA A 125 -1.80 -10.25 -9.02
CA ALA A 125 -3.11 -10.69 -8.59
C ALA A 125 -4.15 -10.53 -9.68
N SER A 126 -5.14 -11.42 -9.66
CA SER A 126 -6.45 -11.13 -10.23
C SER A 126 -7.30 -10.49 -9.14
N ILE A 127 -7.88 -9.33 -9.47
CA ILE A 127 -8.76 -8.58 -8.57
C ILE A 127 -10.14 -8.58 -9.18
N THR A 128 -11.15 -8.91 -8.38
CA THR A 128 -12.56 -8.80 -8.77
C THR A 128 -13.25 -7.83 -7.85
N ILE A 129 -13.93 -6.84 -8.41
CA ILE A 129 -14.79 -5.94 -7.65
C ILE A 129 -16.23 -6.27 -7.99
N VAL A 130 -17.05 -6.48 -6.98
CA VAL A 130 -18.48 -6.68 -7.14
C VAL A 130 -19.24 -5.58 -6.45
N ARG A 131 -20.13 -4.93 -7.19
CA ARG A 131 -21.06 -3.89 -6.71
C ARG A 131 -22.46 -4.27 -7.18
N ASN A 132 -23.40 -4.41 -6.25
CA ASN A 132 -24.80 -4.72 -6.59
C ASN A 132 -24.93 -5.93 -7.54
N ASP A 133 -24.20 -7.01 -7.23
CA ASP A 133 -24.11 -8.27 -7.99
C ASP A 133 -23.60 -8.13 -9.44
N VAL A 134 -22.97 -7.00 -9.78
CA VAL A 134 -22.23 -6.80 -11.03
C VAL A 134 -20.74 -6.85 -10.72
N GLY A 135 -20.02 -7.76 -11.38
CA GLY A 135 -18.59 -7.94 -11.18
C GLY A 135 -17.74 -7.45 -12.34
N PHE A 136 -16.64 -6.81 -11.99
CA PHE A 136 -15.57 -6.42 -12.89
C PHE A 136 -14.30 -7.17 -12.45
N GLY A 137 -13.64 -7.83 -13.40
CA GLY A 137 -12.40 -8.55 -13.19
C GLY A 137 -11.21 -7.77 -13.75
N TYR A 138 -10.07 -7.88 -13.10
CA TYR A 138 -8.84 -7.22 -13.51
C TYR A 138 -7.66 -8.18 -13.38
N ALA A 139 -6.87 -8.34 -14.44
CA ALA A 139 -5.76 -9.28 -14.49
C ALA A 139 -4.40 -8.56 -14.45
N GLY A 140 -3.38 -9.26 -13.96
CA GLY A 140 -2.02 -8.73 -13.85
C GLY A 140 -1.91 -7.55 -12.89
N CYS A 141 -2.74 -7.52 -11.85
CA CYS A 141 -2.78 -6.40 -10.91
C CYS A 141 -1.57 -6.38 -9.99
N VAL A 142 -1.01 -5.20 -9.80
CA VAL A 142 0.07 -4.89 -8.85
C VAL A 142 -0.16 -3.55 -8.19
N LEU A 143 0.54 -3.29 -7.09
CA LEU A 143 0.49 -2.00 -6.40
C LEU A 143 1.55 -1.05 -6.97
N GLY A 144 1.08 0.07 -7.53
CA GLY A 144 1.94 1.20 -7.89
C GLY A 144 2.39 2.04 -6.69
N GLY A 145 1.67 1.91 -5.57
CA GLY A 145 1.98 2.58 -4.32
C GLY A 145 0.89 2.33 -3.29
N TYR A 146 1.06 2.87 -2.09
CA TYR A 146 0.04 2.84 -1.05
C TYR A 146 0.25 3.95 -0.03
N THR A 147 -0.80 4.26 0.71
CA THR A 147 -0.78 5.20 1.84
C THR A 147 -1.46 4.56 3.03
N PHE A 148 -0.74 4.49 4.15
CA PHE A 148 -1.27 4.13 5.47
C PHE A 148 -1.54 5.39 6.26
N ALA A 149 -2.78 5.61 6.68
CA ALA A 149 -3.18 6.74 7.49
C ALA A 149 -3.99 6.31 8.71
N VAL A 150 -3.82 6.99 9.85
CA VAL A 150 -4.73 6.81 10.99
C VAL A 150 -5.86 7.82 10.86
N GLU A 151 -7.06 7.32 10.58
CA GLU A 151 -8.28 8.12 10.41
C GLU A 151 -9.33 7.68 11.43
N ASP A 152 -9.89 8.62 12.19
CA ASP A 152 -10.86 8.34 13.27
C ASP A 152 -10.40 7.22 14.24
N GLY A 153 -9.08 7.09 14.43
CA GLY A 153 -8.45 6.08 15.28
C GLY A 153 -8.26 4.70 14.64
N ILE A 154 -8.65 4.51 13.39
CA ILE A 154 -8.47 3.24 12.65
C ILE A 154 -7.36 3.43 11.62
N LEU A 155 -6.53 2.41 11.45
CA LEU A 155 -5.54 2.40 10.36
C LEU A 155 -6.24 2.08 9.03
N ILE A 156 -6.22 3.04 8.11
CA ILE A 156 -6.73 2.93 6.75
C ILE A 156 -5.55 2.75 5.79
N CYS A 157 -5.72 1.92 4.77
CA CYS A 157 -4.79 1.80 3.66
C CYS A 157 -5.50 2.14 2.35
N THR A 158 -4.94 3.09 1.62
CA THR A 158 -5.31 3.40 0.24
C THR A 158 -4.23 2.85 -0.67
N MET A 159 -4.59 1.93 -1.56
CA MET A 159 -3.66 1.24 -2.44
C MET A 159 -3.88 1.69 -3.86
N ASN A 160 -2.81 2.13 -4.52
CA ASN A 160 -2.83 2.43 -5.94
C ASN A 160 -2.59 1.15 -6.72
N VAL A 161 -3.60 0.72 -7.49
CA VAL A 161 -3.58 -0.53 -8.24
C VAL A 161 -3.43 -0.23 -9.72
N LEU A 162 -2.50 -0.93 -10.38
CA LEU A 162 -2.39 -0.99 -11.83
C LEU A 162 -2.59 -2.43 -12.30
N GLY A 163 -3.40 -2.63 -13.33
CA GLY A 163 -3.66 -3.92 -13.97
C GLY A 163 -3.36 -3.89 -15.45
N LEU A 164 -3.09 -5.07 -16.02
CA LEU A 164 -2.79 -5.24 -17.45
C LEU A 164 -4.06 -5.18 -18.28
N SER A 165 -5.10 -5.91 -17.86
CA SER A 165 -6.35 -6.05 -18.59
C SER A 165 -7.57 -5.98 -17.67
N GLU A 166 -8.71 -5.60 -18.26
CA GLU A 166 -10.04 -5.77 -17.68
C GLU A 166 -10.65 -7.04 -18.27
N GLU A 167 -11.27 -7.85 -17.42
CA GLU A 167 -11.86 -9.13 -17.74
C GLU A 167 -13.30 -9.20 -17.23
N THR A 168 -14.12 -10.02 -17.88
CA THR A 168 -15.46 -10.33 -17.39
C THR A 168 -15.41 -11.61 -16.57
N PRO A 169 -15.66 -11.56 -15.24
CA PRO A 169 -15.70 -12.77 -14.42
C PRO A 169 -16.76 -13.75 -14.92
N ALA A 170 -16.43 -15.04 -14.99
CA ALA A 170 -17.39 -16.07 -15.36
C ALA A 170 -18.32 -16.43 -14.19
N ASP A 171 -17.82 -16.28 -12.95
CA ASP A 171 -18.56 -16.48 -11.71
C ASP A 171 -18.06 -15.49 -10.65
N LEU A 172 -18.99 -14.90 -9.89
CA LEU A 172 -18.66 -13.96 -8.81
C LEU A 172 -18.37 -14.69 -7.49
N GLY A 173 -18.69 -15.98 -7.40
CA GLY A 173 -18.57 -16.75 -6.17
C GLY A 173 -19.45 -16.21 -5.03
N SER A 174 -19.16 -16.68 -3.81
CA SER A 174 -19.86 -16.25 -2.60
C SER A 174 -18.84 -15.81 -1.57
N PRO A 175 -18.88 -14.54 -1.10
CA PRO A 175 -17.95 -14.06 -0.10
C PRO A 175 -17.93 -14.90 1.17
N ALA A 176 -16.74 -15.35 1.55
CA ALA A 176 -16.49 -16.00 2.83
C ALA A 176 -15.82 -14.98 3.77
N TRP A 177 -16.61 -14.40 4.67
CA TRP A 177 -16.13 -13.38 5.59
C TRP A 177 -15.41 -13.98 6.79
N VAL A 178 -14.17 -13.55 7.00
CA VAL A 178 -13.47 -13.71 8.28
C VAL A 178 -13.96 -12.63 9.24
N ALA A 179 -13.94 -12.91 10.55
CA ALA A 179 -14.25 -11.89 11.55
C ALA A 179 -13.21 -10.77 11.46
N PRO A 180 -13.62 -9.48 11.43
CA PRO A 180 -12.70 -8.37 11.30
C PRO A 180 -11.78 -8.30 12.52
N ASN A 181 -10.48 -8.13 12.30
CA ASN A 181 -9.47 -7.89 13.32
C ASN A 181 -8.89 -6.49 13.16
N ILE A 182 -9.76 -5.49 13.34
CA ILE A 182 -9.42 -4.08 13.13
C ILE A 182 -8.65 -3.57 14.34
N LEU A 183 -7.53 -2.92 14.06
CA LEU A 183 -6.68 -2.30 15.05
C LEU A 183 -7.20 -0.88 15.34
N GLY A 184 -7.80 -0.71 16.52
CA GLY A 184 -8.45 0.52 16.96
C GLY A 184 -7.50 1.57 17.53
N ALA A 185 -8.06 2.67 18.04
CA ALA A 185 -7.29 3.86 18.44
C ALA A 185 -6.26 3.61 19.56
N ASP A 186 -6.53 2.65 20.43
CA ASP A 186 -5.68 2.23 21.54
C ASP A 186 -4.55 1.27 21.13
N SER A 187 -4.51 0.87 19.86
CA SER A 187 -3.57 -0.10 19.33
C SER A 187 -2.32 0.56 18.71
N HIS A 188 -2.34 1.87 18.47
CA HIS A 188 -1.29 2.58 17.72
C HIS A 188 -0.28 3.23 18.64
N SER A 189 1.01 3.02 18.37
CA SER A 189 2.13 3.63 19.09
C SER A 189 3.25 3.99 18.13
N ILE A 190 3.91 5.12 18.39
CA ILE A 190 5.01 5.63 17.57
C ILE A 190 6.26 5.79 18.41
N TYR A 191 7.39 5.33 17.87
CA TYR A 191 8.69 5.42 18.50
C TYR A 191 9.68 6.08 17.54
N THR A 192 10.57 6.90 18.10
CA THR A 192 11.67 7.51 17.33
C THR A 192 13.02 7.08 17.90
N ASP A 193 14.02 6.98 17.02
CA ASP A 193 15.40 6.65 17.39
C ASP A 193 16.37 7.34 16.41
N THR A 194 17.67 7.16 16.62
CA THR A 194 18.72 7.57 15.70
C THR A 194 18.63 6.78 14.39
N ALA A 195 18.72 7.47 13.26
CA ALA A 195 18.74 6.83 11.95
C ALA A 195 19.91 5.84 11.81
N GLY A 196 19.67 4.70 11.17
CA GLY A 196 20.70 3.66 10.98
C GLY A 196 20.14 2.37 10.37
N VAL A 197 21.03 1.41 10.07
CA VAL A 197 20.67 0.12 9.44
C VAL A 197 19.79 -0.74 10.34
N ALA A 198 19.94 -0.62 11.66
CA ALA A 198 19.14 -1.35 12.65
C ALA A 198 18.97 -0.47 13.91
N PRO A 199 18.07 0.53 13.87
CA PRO A 199 17.73 1.33 15.04
C PRO A 199 17.19 0.42 16.14
N ALA A 200 17.60 0.69 17.38
CA ALA A 200 17.29 -0.20 18.50
C ALA A 200 15.81 -0.09 18.88
N PHE A 201 15.25 1.14 18.83
CA PHE A 201 13.93 1.50 19.35
C PHE A 201 13.69 1.02 20.80
N ALA A 202 14.74 0.57 21.49
CA ALA A 202 14.68 -0.07 22.79
C ALA A 202 14.83 1.01 23.87
N GLY A 203 13.80 1.15 24.71
CA GLY A 203 13.73 2.24 25.67
C GLY A 203 13.39 3.60 25.06
N ALA A 204 13.01 3.64 23.77
CA ALA A 204 12.42 4.82 23.16
C ALA A 204 11.10 5.12 23.88
N VAL A 205 10.95 6.34 24.38
CA VAL A 205 9.67 6.83 24.89
C VAL A 205 8.75 7.01 23.69
N GLU A 206 7.49 6.59 23.85
CA GLU A 206 6.45 6.83 22.86
C GLU A 206 6.45 8.32 22.49
N THR A 207 6.48 8.60 21.19
CA THR A 207 6.48 9.96 20.69
C THR A 207 5.05 10.33 20.33
N ASN A 208 4.52 11.38 20.96
CA ASN A 208 3.17 11.86 20.72
C ASN A 208 3.11 12.56 19.36
N PHE A 209 2.69 11.83 18.33
CA PHE A 209 2.39 12.38 17.01
C PHE A 209 0.89 12.67 16.94
N ASN A 210 0.52 13.84 16.42
CA ASN A 210 -0.89 14.25 16.27
C ASN A 210 -1.49 13.79 14.93
N GLY A 211 -0.87 12.81 14.28
CA GLY A 211 -1.29 12.23 13.02
C GLY A 211 -0.24 11.27 12.48
N PHE A 212 -0.65 10.37 11.60
CA PHE A 212 0.26 9.45 10.93
C PHE A 212 -0.23 9.21 9.52
N GLU A 213 0.58 9.58 8.55
CA GLU A 213 0.40 9.24 7.15
C GLU A 213 1.74 8.77 6.58
N PHE A 214 1.86 7.48 6.29
CA PHE A 214 3.00 6.90 5.62
C PHE A 214 2.61 6.48 4.20
N ALA A 215 3.17 7.16 3.20
CA ALA A 215 2.94 6.87 1.80
C ALA A 215 4.20 6.30 1.15
N VAL A 216 4.00 5.38 0.21
CA VAL A 216 5.06 4.85 -0.64
C VAL A 216 4.58 4.89 -2.08
N ASP A 217 5.30 5.64 -2.91
CA ASP A 217 5.10 5.66 -4.34
C ASP A 217 6.23 4.88 -5.03
N PHE A 218 5.89 3.86 -5.83
CA PHE A 218 6.87 3.11 -6.62
C PHE A 218 7.07 3.71 -8.02
N ASN A 219 6.40 4.82 -8.34
CA ASN A 219 6.36 5.45 -9.66
C ASN A 219 6.07 4.42 -10.74
N ALA A 220 5.01 3.63 -10.54
CA ALA A 220 4.65 2.56 -11.44
C ALA A 220 3.93 3.08 -12.69
N GLU A 221 4.25 2.51 -13.84
CA GLU A 221 3.64 2.88 -15.12
C GLU A 221 3.33 1.63 -15.95
N ALA A 222 2.16 1.63 -16.59
CA ALA A 222 1.80 0.62 -17.57
C ALA A 222 2.58 0.84 -18.88
N GLN A 223 3.30 -0.19 -19.33
CA GLN A 223 4.14 -0.13 -20.52
C GLN A 223 3.54 -0.91 -21.68
N ASN A 224 3.48 -0.26 -22.83
CA ASN A 224 2.95 -0.83 -24.06
C ASN A 224 4.07 -1.22 -25.02
N ARG A 225 3.88 -2.32 -25.75
CA ARG A 225 4.74 -2.73 -26.86
C ARG A 225 3.95 -2.75 -28.16
N ILE A 226 4.63 -2.57 -29.28
CA ILE A 226 4.03 -2.70 -30.61
C ILE A 226 3.70 -4.18 -30.86
N ARG A 227 2.49 -4.58 -30.51
CA ARG A 227 1.92 -5.93 -30.70
C ARG A 227 0.42 -5.85 -31.04
N ALA A 228 -0.16 -6.99 -31.39
CA ALA A 228 -1.57 -7.11 -31.75
C ALA A 228 -2.51 -6.93 -30.55
N ASP A 229 -2.11 -7.44 -29.38
CA ASP A 229 -2.87 -7.29 -28.14
C ASP A 229 -2.79 -5.84 -27.63
N ARG A 230 -3.92 -5.31 -27.19
CA ARG A 230 -4.07 -3.90 -26.81
C ARG A 230 -3.86 -3.65 -25.32
N GLU A 231 -3.88 -4.69 -24.49
CA GLU A 231 -3.58 -4.59 -23.07
C GLU A 231 -2.10 -4.21 -22.85
N ALA A 232 -1.82 -3.61 -21.69
CA ALA A 232 -0.45 -3.32 -21.28
C ALA A 232 0.41 -4.58 -21.29
N SER A 233 1.65 -4.44 -21.75
CA SER A 233 2.56 -5.58 -21.88
C SER A 233 3.20 -5.97 -20.55
N TYR A 234 3.46 -4.98 -19.69
CA TYR A 234 3.99 -5.14 -18.34
C TYR A 234 3.83 -3.83 -17.59
N ILE A 235 4.07 -3.87 -16.28
CA ILE A 235 4.11 -2.68 -15.43
C ILE A 235 5.56 -2.46 -15.02
N SER A 236 6.09 -1.26 -15.26
CA SER A 236 7.43 -0.86 -14.84
C SER A 236 7.37 -0.05 -13.57
N TYR A 237 8.37 -0.20 -12.69
CA TYR A 237 8.53 0.65 -11.51
C TYR A 237 9.65 1.67 -11.72
N GLY A 238 9.42 2.89 -11.23
CA GLY A 238 10.37 4.00 -11.25
C GLY A 238 11.21 4.09 -9.97
N GLU A 239 11.43 5.31 -9.48
CA GLU A 239 12.07 5.55 -8.18
C GLU A 239 11.07 5.24 -7.05
N THR A 240 11.50 4.52 -6.01
CA THR A 240 10.67 4.34 -4.80
C THR A 240 10.80 5.58 -3.91
N VAL A 241 9.67 6.22 -3.59
CA VAL A 241 9.61 7.44 -2.78
C VAL A 241 8.72 7.20 -1.55
N PRO A 242 9.30 6.78 -0.41
CA PRO A 242 8.57 6.67 0.85
C PRO A 242 8.57 8.01 1.59
N THR A 243 7.40 8.44 2.03
CA THR A 243 7.18 9.69 2.75
C THR A 243 6.37 9.45 4.02
N LEU A 244 6.71 10.18 5.09
CA LEU A 244 5.95 10.23 6.33
C LEU A 244 5.51 11.67 6.55
N THR A 245 4.21 11.88 6.67
CA THR A 245 3.60 13.14 7.06
C THR A 245 3.00 12.98 8.45
N THR A 246 3.32 13.93 9.34
CA THR A 246 2.84 13.94 10.72
C THR A 246 2.82 15.36 11.29
N GLU A 247 2.19 15.52 12.44
CA GLU A 247 2.17 16.76 13.20
C GLU A 247 2.79 16.51 14.58
N LEU A 248 3.63 17.46 15.00
CA LEU A 248 4.32 17.41 16.28
C LEU A 248 4.08 18.69 17.08
N ASP A 249 3.80 18.51 18.37
CA ASP A 249 3.76 19.60 19.34
C ASP A 249 5.13 19.77 19.98
N PHE A 250 5.65 21.00 19.99
CA PHE A 250 6.84 21.35 20.72
C PHE A 250 6.49 22.18 21.95
N GLU A 251 7.01 21.79 23.12
CA GLU A 251 6.79 22.51 24.38
C GLU A 251 7.63 23.80 24.46
N SER A 252 8.70 23.89 23.65
CA SER A 252 9.57 25.06 23.62
C SER A 252 10.24 25.30 22.28
N LYS A 253 10.66 26.56 22.05
CA LYS A 253 11.49 26.93 20.89
C LYS A 253 12.83 26.17 20.86
N THR A 254 13.42 25.89 22.01
CA THR A 254 14.67 25.11 22.12
C THR A 254 14.48 23.69 21.61
N GLU A 255 13.35 23.06 21.92
CA GLU A 255 13.02 21.73 21.45
C GLU A 255 12.80 21.71 19.93
N TYR A 256 12.04 22.67 19.42
CA TYR A 256 11.87 22.87 17.98
C TYR A 256 13.22 23.09 17.27
N ASP A 257 14.12 23.92 17.82
CA ASP A 257 15.43 24.18 17.22
C ASP A 257 16.34 22.94 17.26
N ASN A 258 16.30 22.16 18.34
CA ASN A 258 17.01 20.87 18.42
C ASN A 258 16.46 19.84 17.43
N PHE A 259 15.14 19.83 17.24
CA PHE A 259 14.47 18.97 16.28
C PHE A 259 14.82 19.36 14.84
N LYS A 260 14.75 20.64 14.50
CA LYS A 260 15.19 21.19 13.21
C LYS A 260 16.67 20.92 12.93
N ASN A 261 17.53 20.97 13.95
CA ASN A 261 18.95 20.67 13.80
C ASN A 261 19.25 19.17 13.67
N SER A 262 18.28 18.29 13.98
CA SER A 262 18.42 16.85 13.71
C SER A 262 18.16 16.59 12.23
N ALA A 263 19.20 16.22 11.48
CA ALA A 263 19.06 16.01 10.04
C ALA A 263 18.27 14.74 9.67
N LYS A 264 18.32 13.69 10.51
CA LYS A 264 17.77 12.37 10.21
C LYS A 264 17.29 11.64 11.47
N LYS A 265 16.24 10.83 11.33
CA LYS A 265 15.70 9.96 12.40
C LYS A 265 15.26 8.60 11.87
N ALA A 266 15.18 7.63 12.76
CA ALA A 266 14.39 6.42 12.53
C ALA A 266 13.03 6.60 13.21
N VAL A 267 11.97 6.12 12.57
CA VAL A 267 10.60 6.17 13.07
C VAL A 267 10.01 4.76 12.97
N ARG A 268 9.28 4.34 13.99
CA ARG A 268 8.57 3.07 14.02
C ARG A 268 7.13 3.35 14.38
N PHE A 269 6.23 2.95 13.51
CA PHE A 269 4.82 2.84 13.81
C PHE A 269 4.50 1.38 14.16
N GLN A 270 3.77 1.16 15.24
CA GLN A 270 3.26 -0.13 15.65
C GLN A 270 1.76 -0.04 15.88
N SER A 271 1.05 -0.97 15.27
CA SER A 271 -0.36 -1.20 15.52
C SER A 271 -0.53 -2.62 16.04
N ILE A 272 -0.90 -2.76 17.31
CA ILE A 272 -0.92 -4.04 18.03
C ILE A 272 -2.30 -4.24 18.67
N GLY A 273 -2.97 -5.33 18.29
CA GLY A 273 -4.22 -5.72 18.94
C GLY A 273 -4.01 -6.08 20.41
N ASP A 274 -5.02 -5.80 21.23
CA ASP A 274 -5.13 -6.19 22.65
C ASP A 274 -4.13 -5.53 23.63
N GLY A 275 -3.49 -4.43 23.26
CA GLY A 275 -2.60 -3.67 24.15
C GLY A 275 -1.39 -4.48 24.66
N LEU A 276 -1.03 -5.55 23.96
CA LEU A 276 0.07 -6.44 24.31
C LEU A 276 1.41 -5.90 23.81
N ALA A 277 2.51 -6.31 24.45
CA ALA A 277 3.83 -6.08 23.88
C ALA A 277 3.97 -6.80 22.53
N TRP A 278 4.70 -6.22 21.58
CA TRP A 278 4.90 -6.81 20.25
C TRP A 278 5.29 -8.29 20.25
N GLY A 279 6.13 -8.72 21.20
CA GLY A 279 6.57 -10.11 21.29
C GLY A 279 5.45 -11.10 21.62
N ALA A 280 4.38 -10.65 22.29
CA ALA A 280 3.28 -11.48 22.77
C ALA A 280 2.04 -11.45 21.87
N THR A 281 1.92 -10.44 20.99
CA THR A 281 0.77 -10.34 20.09
C THR A 281 0.87 -11.31 18.90
N GLN A 282 -0.29 -11.78 18.44
CA GLN A 282 -0.42 -12.72 17.33
C GLN A 282 -0.78 -12.03 16.01
N ASP A 283 -1.55 -10.94 16.08
CA ASP A 283 -1.97 -10.14 14.94
C ASP A 283 -1.55 -8.69 15.16
N ALA A 284 -0.65 -8.20 14.32
CA ALA A 284 -0.09 -6.86 14.45
C ALA A 284 0.60 -6.39 13.19
N ILE A 285 0.75 -5.08 13.07
CA ILE A 285 1.41 -4.42 11.97
C ILE A 285 2.48 -3.49 12.52
N ARG A 286 3.64 -3.49 11.89
CA ARG A 286 4.72 -2.58 12.20
C ARG A 286 5.28 -2.01 10.91
N ILE A 287 5.49 -0.70 10.91
CA ILE A 287 6.16 0.01 9.84
C ILE A 287 7.43 0.63 10.44
N ASP A 288 8.57 0.05 10.10
CA ASP A 288 9.88 0.52 10.51
C ASP A 288 10.47 1.38 9.39
N MET A 289 10.70 2.65 9.66
CA MET A 289 11.36 3.61 8.77
C MET A 289 12.74 3.92 9.33
N PHE A 290 13.79 3.49 8.64
CA PHE A 290 15.12 3.38 9.22
C PHE A 290 15.98 4.65 9.08
N ASN A 291 15.68 5.48 8.08
CA ASN A 291 16.45 6.69 7.77
C ASN A 291 15.58 7.74 7.09
N MET A 292 14.83 8.47 7.91
CA MET A 292 13.95 9.56 7.49
C MET A 292 14.72 10.87 7.56
N SER A 293 14.82 11.56 6.43
CA SER A 293 15.32 12.94 6.33
C SER A 293 14.14 13.89 6.33
N TYR A 294 14.29 15.03 7.00
CA TYR A 294 13.25 16.05 7.02
C TYR A 294 13.30 16.89 5.74
N ASP A 295 12.13 17.11 5.14
CA ASP A 295 11.99 17.92 3.92
C ASP A 295 11.32 19.27 4.23
N GLU A 296 10.28 19.28 5.07
CA GLU A 296 9.53 20.49 5.42
C GLU A 296 9.24 20.60 6.93
N TYR A 297 9.29 21.83 7.44
CA TYR A 297 8.89 22.21 8.80
C TYR A 297 7.95 23.42 8.74
N SER A 298 6.65 23.20 8.63
CA SER A 298 5.67 24.29 8.58
C SER A 298 5.18 24.62 10.00
N VAL A 299 5.38 25.87 10.45
CA VAL A 299 4.94 26.33 11.78
C VAL A 299 3.71 27.20 11.60
N ASN A 300 2.54 26.64 11.89
CA ASN A 300 1.25 27.31 11.73
C ASN A 300 0.80 27.93 13.06
N LEU A 301 1.32 29.11 13.39
CA LEU A 301 0.90 29.84 14.61
C LEU A 301 -0.34 30.68 14.31
N GLY A 302 -1.52 30.18 14.71
CA GLY A 302 -2.79 30.89 14.58
C GLY A 302 -3.02 31.94 15.68
N GLY A 303 -2.42 31.79 16.87
CA GLY A 303 -2.55 32.72 17.99
C GLY A 303 -1.31 32.83 18.90
N MET A 304 -1.28 33.86 19.76
CA MET A 304 -0.17 34.17 20.69
C MET A 304 0.05 33.15 21.82
N SER A 305 -0.82 32.14 21.96
CA SER A 305 -0.77 31.12 23.01
C SER A 305 -0.73 29.69 22.45
N ASP A 306 -0.59 29.52 21.13
CA ASP A 306 -0.49 28.19 20.55
C ASP A 306 0.87 27.58 20.91
N LEU A 307 0.86 26.33 21.35
CA LEU A 307 2.02 25.45 21.31
C LEU A 307 2.59 25.52 19.89
N VAL A 308 3.91 25.43 19.75
CA VAL A 308 4.53 25.43 18.41
C VAL A 308 4.19 24.09 17.76
N MET A 309 3.02 23.99 17.14
CA MET A 309 2.62 22.84 16.35
C MET A 309 3.29 22.98 14.98
N ALA A 310 4.08 21.98 14.61
CA ALA A 310 4.69 21.95 13.29
C ALA A 310 4.18 20.75 12.50
N GLY A 311 3.74 21.02 11.27
CA GLY A 311 3.62 19.98 10.26
C GLY A 311 5.02 19.53 9.86
N VAL A 312 5.24 18.21 9.85
CA VAL A 312 6.52 17.61 9.55
C VAL A 312 6.33 16.59 8.44
N THR A 313 7.04 16.83 7.33
CA THR A 313 7.16 15.86 6.25
C THR A 313 8.59 15.34 6.22
N MET A 314 8.72 14.02 6.26
CA MET A 314 9.99 13.33 6.17
C MET A 314 10.00 12.40 4.96
N ARG A 315 11.14 12.30 4.28
CA ARG A 315 11.37 11.35 3.19
C ARG A 315 12.37 10.29 3.60
N ALA A 316 12.03 9.02 3.33
CA ALA A 316 12.94 7.93 3.58
C ALA A 316 14.09 7.94 2.57
N LEU A 317 15.31 7.74 3.05
CA LEU A 317 16.51 7.67 2.24
C LEU A 317 17.10 6.26 2.31
N GLY A 318 17.65 5.79 1.19
CA GLY A 318 18.43 4.55 1.16
C GLY A 318 19.58 4.57 2.18
N ILE A 319 19.90 3.39 2.72
CA ILE A 319 20.98 3.20 3.69
C ILE A 319 21.93 2.14 3.10
N ALA A 320 23.23 2.41 3.10
CA ALA A 320 24.21 1.41 2.69
C ALA A 320 24.09 0.15 3.58
N ALA A 321 23.98 -1.03 2.95
CA ALA A 321 23.75 -2.31 3.63
C ALA A 321 22.44 -2.39 4.44
N GLY A 322 21.50 -1.47 4.23
CA GLY A 322 20.19 -1.44 4.86
C GLY A 322 19.10 -1.11 3.86
N VAL A 323 17.88 -0.96 4.35
CA VAL A 323 16.69 -0.62 3.56
C VAL A 323 16.08 0.66 4.11
N PRO A 324 15.36 1.46 3.29
CA PRO A 324 14.77 2.71 3.77
C PRO A 324 13.65 2.46 4.78
N TYR A 325 12.86 1.40 4.58
CA TYR A 325 11.79 1.00 5.48
C TYR A 325 11.55 -0.53 5.42
N ARG A 326 10.72 -1.04 6.33
CA ARG A 326 10.20 -2.42 6.33
C ARG A 326 8.80 -2.43 6.93
N ILE A 327 7.89 -3.16 6.30
CA ILE A 327 6.58 -3.47 6.87
C ILE A 327 6.63 -4.90 7.39
N THR A 328 6.29 -5.09 8.66
CA THR A 328 6.16 -6.42 9.27
C THR A 328 4.71 -6.65 9.65
N VAL A 329 4.13 -7.75 9.17
CA VAL A 329 2.78 -8.18 9.51
C VAL A 329 2.86 -9.51 10.24
N LYS A 330 2.21 -9.59 11.40
CA LYS A 330 1.97 -10.84 12.12
C LYS A 330 0.53 -11.27 11.90
N ASN A 331 0.33 -12.55 11.64
CA ASN A 331 -0.99 -13.12 11.43
C ASN A 331 -1.09 -14.53 12.01
N THR A 332 -2.23 -14.87 12.58
CA THR A 332 -2.57 -16.22 13.04
C THR A 332 -2.77 -17.23 11.91
N THR A 333 -3.16 -16.76 10.73
CA THR A 333 -3.45 -17.56 9.53
C THR A 333 -2.34 -17.47 8.49
N ASP A 334 -2.01 -18.58 7.86
CA ASP A 334 -1.03 -18.61 6.77
C ASP A 334 -1.61 -18.02 5.50
N ILE A 335 -0.77 -17.37 4.69
CA ILE A 335 -1.18 -16.83 3.39
C ILE A 335 -1.14 -17.96 2.38
N ALA A 336 -2.28 -18.28 1.78
CA ALA A 336 -2.37 -19.31 0.76
C ALA A 336 -1.49 -18.93 -0.44
N GLY A 337 -0.53 -19.79 -0.80
CA GLY A 337 0.37 -19.55 -1.93
C GLY A 337 1.58 -18.66 -1.64
N ALA A 338 1.88 -18.36 -0.36
CA ALA A 338 3.06 -17.62 0.10
C ALA A 338 4.35 -18.47 0.23
N SER A 339 4.40 -19.67 -0.36
CA SER A 339 5.58 -20.54 -0.41
C SER A 339 6.61 -20.08 -1.45
#